data_AF-A0A378UT30-F1
#
_entry.id   AF-A0A378UT30-F1
#
_cell.length_a   1.000
_cell.length_b   1.000
_cell.length_c   1.000
_cell.angle_alpha   90.00
_cell.angle_beta   90.00
_cell.angle_gamma   90.00
#
_symmetry.space_group_name_H-M   'P 1'
#
loop_
_entity.id
_entity.type
_entity.pdbx_description
1 polymer ?
#
loop_
_entity_poly.entity_id
_entity_poly.type
_entity_poly.pdbx_seq_one_letter_code
_entity_poly.pdbx_strand_id
1 'polypeptide(L)'
;MVAGVTYTDPLAEVSGHDGVSAAIEAVHSQFPGFVFTLVSGPDTHHRQARFQWGLGPSDADPVVVGFDVLSTDGDGRIQTVLGFLDQVPA
;
A
#
# COMPACT_ATOMS: atom_id res chain seq x y z
N MET A 1 7.67 12.57 -21.12
CA MET A 1 6.83 11.44 -20.69
C MET A 1 6.53 11.64 -19.23
N VAL A 2 5.27 11.63 -18.81
CA VAL A 2 4.95 11.64 -17.38
C VAL A 2 5.38 10.27 -16.86
N ALA A 3 6.35 10.23 -15.94
CA ALA A 3 6.71 8.97 -15.30
C ALA A 3 5.51 8.49 -14.47
N GLY A 4 5.04 7.27 -14.72
CA GLY A 4 3.93 6.69 -13.97
C GLY A 4 4.34 6.33 -12.54
N VAL A 5 3.36 6.11 -11.68
CA VAL A 5 3.57 5.63 -10.29
C VAL A 5 4.33 4.29 -10.30
N THR A 6 5.19 4.06 -9.31
CA THR A 6 5.80 2.76 -9.03
C THR A 6 5.37 2.24 -7.67
N TYR A 7 5.10 0.94 -7.58
CA TYR A 7 4.78 0.25 -6.34
C TYR A 7 5.65 -1.00 -6.22
N THR A 8 6.29 -1.18 -5.08
CA THR A 8 7.08 -2.37 -4.79
C THR A 8 6.88 -2.77 -3.33
N ASP A 9 6.57 -4.05 -3.11
CA ASP A 9 6.55 -4.70 -1.80
C ASP A 9 7.12 -6.14 -1.95
N PRO A 10 7.13 -6.98 -0.91
CA PRO A 10 7.61 -8.37 -1.02
C PRO A 10 6.85 -9.27 -2.01
N LEU A 11 5.63 -8.89 -2.44
CA LEU A 11 4.73 -9.71 -3.26
C LEU A 11 4.58 -9.20 -4.69
N ALA A 12 4.80 -7.92 -4.93
CA ALA A 12 4.59 -7.27 -6.23
C ALA A 12 5.62 -6.18 -6.53
N GLU A 13 5.97 -6.05 -7.80
CA GLU A 13 6.74 -4.95 -8.36
C GLU A 13 6.05 -4.48 -9.65
N VAL A 14 5.35 -3.34 -9.59
CA VAL A 14 4.52 -2.85 -10.69
C VAL A 14 4.73 -1.35 -10.93
N SER A 15 4.39 -0.91 -12.14
CA SER A 15 4.45 0.51 -12.52
C SER A 15 3.24 0.92 -13.37
N GLY A 16 2.97 2.22 -13.38
CA GLY A 16 1.83 2.81 -14.06
C GLY A 16 0.50 2.57 -13.34
N HIS A 17 -0.52 3.33 -13.74
CA HIS A 17 -1.86 3.21 -13.17
C HIS A 17 -2.44 1.81 -13.37
N ASP A 18 -2.25 1.21 -14.55
CA ASP A 18 -2.80 -0.11 -14.86
C ASP A 18 -2.15 -1.20 -14.00
N GLY A 19 -0.83 -1.15 -13.81
CA GLY A 19 -0.10 -2.11 -12.97
C GLY A 19 -0.51 -2.02 -11.50
N VAL A 20 -0.62 -0.80 -10.96
CA VAL A 20 -1.09 -0.57 -9.59
C VAL A 20 -2.56 -0.99 -9.42
N SER A 21 -3.43 -0.69 -10.40
CA SER A 21 -4.84 -1.08 -10.35
C SER A 21 -5.01 -2.59 -10.35
N ALA A 22 -4.25 -3.30 -11.20
CA ALA A 22 -4.25 -4.76 -11.23
C ALA A 22 -3.76 -5.38 -9.91
N ALA A 23 -2.74 -4.80 -9.27
CA ALA A 23 -2.26 -5.25 -7.96
C ALA A 23 -3.33 -5.07 -6.88
N ILE A 24 -4.02 -3.93 -6.85
CA ILE A 24 -5.13 -3.66 -5.92
C ILE A 24 -6.28 -4.65 -6.14
N GLU A 25 -6.69 -4.86 -7.39
CA GLU A 25 -7.73 -5.83 -7.76
C GLU A 25 -7.38 -7.25 -7.34
N ALA A 26 -6.12 -7.66 -7.50
CA ALA A 26 -5.65 -8.98 -7.10
C ALA A 26 -5.79 -9.19 -5.58
N VAL A 27 -5.40 -8.21 -4.76
CA VAL A 27 -5.53 -8.30 -3.30
C VAL A 27 -7.00 -8.38 -2.88
N HIS A 28 -7.87 -7.54 -3.43
CA HIS A 28 -9.30 -7.60 -3.13
C HIS A 28 -9.96 -8.91 -3.59
N SER A 29 -9.50 -9.48 -4.71
CA SER A 29 -9.99 -10.77 -5.21
C SER A 29 -9.53 -11.94 -4.35
N GLN A 30 -8.29 -11.87 -3.84
CA GLN A 30 -7.73 -12.89 -2.96
C GLN A 30 -8.35 -12.88 -1.57
N PHE A 31 -8.74 -11.69 -1.08
CA PHE A 31 -9.33 -11.52 0.25
C PHE A 31 -10.70 -10.83 0.20
N PRO A 32 -11.75 -11.50 -0.35
CA PRO A 32 -13.08 -10.92 -0.40
C PRO A 32 -13.61 -10.56 1.00
N GLY A 33 -14.11 -9.33 1.15
CA GLY A 33 -14.65 -8.83 2.43
C GLY A 33 -13.59 -8.39 3.44
N PHE A 34 -12.30 -8.54 3.14
CA PHE A 34 -11.26 -7.93 3.97
C PHE A 34 -11.16 -6.44 3.67
N VAL A 35 -10.79 -5.68 4.69
CA VAL A 35 -10.63 -4.23 4.64
C VAL A 35 -9.23 -3.84 5.08
N PHE A 36 -8.71 -2.78 4.46
CA PHE A 36 -7.51 -2.12 4.93
C PHE A 36 -7.88 -1.14 6.06
N THR A 37 -7.13 -1.19 7.16
CA THR A 37 -7.28 -0.29 8.30
C THR A 37 -5.95 0.39 8.60
N LEU A 38 -5.99 1.66 9.01
CA LEU A 38 -4.79 2.37 9.44
C LEU A 38 -4.41 1.92 10.85
N VAL A 39 -3.18 1.41 11.02
CA VAL A 39 -2.66 0.92 12.30
C VAL A 39 -1.88 2.01 13.02
N SER A 40 -1.01 2.73 12.30
CA SER A 40 -0.23 3.83 12.86
C SER A 40 0.14 4.89 11.80
N GLY A 41 0.39 6.12 12.26
CA GLY A 41 0.65 7.27 11.38
C GLY A 41 -0.63 7.92 10.82
N PRO A 42 -0.57 8.60 9.66
CA PRO A 42 0.64 8.88 8.88
C PRO A 42 1.58 9.89 9.56
N ASP A 43 2.89 9.62 9.51
CA ASP A 43 3.95 10.59 9.79
C ASP A 43 4.44 11.17 8.45
N THR A 44 4.42 12.49 8.33
CA THR A 44 4.63 13.18 7.06
C THR A 44 5.64 14.31 7.19
N HIS A 45 6.49 14.46 6.19
CA HIS A 45 7.28 15.67 6.02
C HIS A 45 7.70 15.84 4.56
N HIS A 46 7.94 17.09 4.15
CA HIS A 46 8.28 17.39 2.75
C HIS A 46 7.29 16.69 1.81
N ARG A 47 7.77 15.86 0.87
CA ARG A 47 6.94 15.15 -0.10
C ARG A 47 6.86 13.64 0.18
N GLN A 48 6.98 13.24 1.44
CA GLN A 48 6.93 11.84 1.84
C GLN A 48 6.03 11.61 3.04
N ALA A 49 5.47 10.41 3.09
CA ALA A 49 4.66 9.90 4.18
C ALA A 49 5.08 8.47 4.51
N ARG A 50 4.92 8.08 5.77
CA ARG A 50 5.01 6.70 6.20
C ARG A 50 3.88 6.35 7.16
N PHE A 51 3.40 5.11 7.09
CA PHE A 51 2.32 4.61 7.93
C PHE A 51 2.35 3.08 8.00
N GLN A 52 1.73 2.53 9.05
CA GLN A 52 1.40 1.10 9.08
C GLN A 52 -0.07 0.90 8.80
N TRP A 53 -0.37 -0.20 8.12
CA TRP A 53 -1.71 -0.61 7.75
C TRP A 53 -1.93 -2.07 8.16
N GLY A 54 -3.20 -2.44 8.34
CA GLY A 54 -3.65 -3.80 8.57
C GLY A 54 -4.61 -4.23 7.48
N LEU A 55 -4.64 -5.53 7.17
CA LEU A 55 -5.61 -6.14 6.28
C LEU A 55 -6.24 -7.35 6.97
N GLY A 56 -7.57 -7.37 7.06
CA GLY A 56 -8.33 -8.43 7.72
C GLY A 56 -9.85 -8.24 7.61
N PRO A 57 -10.65 -9.13 8.23
CA PRO A 57 -12.10 -8.98 8.30
C PRO A 57 -12.50 -7.64 8.94
N SER A 58 -13.63 -7.07 8.53
CA SER A 58 -14.09 -5.76 9.03
C SER A 58 -14.47 -5.74 10.52
N ASP A 59 -14.71 -6.91 11.11
CA ASP A 59 -15.19 -7.11 12.48
C ASP A 59 -14.17 -7.82 13.39
N ALA A 60 -12.92 -7.95 12.93
CA ALA A 60 -11.84 -8.60 13.67
C ALA A 60 -10.51 -7.84 13.50
N ASP A 61 -9.51 -8.23 14.31
CA ASP A 61 -8.16 -7.69 14.17
C ASP A 61 -7.54 -8.08 12.81
N PRO A 62 -6.72 -7.20 12.22
CA PRO A 62 -6.05 -7.48 10.96
C PRO A 62 -5.09 -8.68 11.12
N VAL A 63 -5.12 -9.59 10.14
CA VAL A 63 -4.27 -10.79 10.14
C VAL A 63 -2.98 -10.56 9.37
N VAL A 64 -2.97 -9.58 8.46
CA VAL A 64 -1.77 -9.04 7.82
C VAL A 64 -1.53 -7.63 8.34
N VAL A 65 -0.28 -7.30 8.66
CA VAL A 65 0.15 -5.93 8.98
C VAL A 65 1.32 -5.58 8.08
N GLY A 66 1.24 -4.42 7.45
CA GLY A 66 2.29 -3.89 6.60
C GLY A 66 2.65 -2.45 6.94
N PHE A 67 3.72 -1.99 6.32
CA PHE A 67 4.27 -0.66 6.47
C PHE A 67 4.64 -0.12 5.10
N ASP A 68 4.16 1.08 4.78
CA ASP A 68 4.47 1.73 3.52
C ASP A 68 5.19 3.05 3.76
N VAL A 69 6.15 3.35 2.88
CA VAL A 69 6.68 4.69 2.63
C VAL A 69 6.27 5.10 1.23
N LEU A 70 5.67 6.29 1.10
CA LEU A 70 5.36 6.86 -0.20
C LEU A 70 6.00 8.22 -0.40
N SER A 71 6.23 8.57 -1.67
CA SER A 71 6.68 9.89 -2.09
C SER A 71 5.72 10.48 -3.14
N THR A 72 5.69 11.81 -3.19
CA THR A 72 4.82 12.57 -4.10
C THR A 72 5.61 13.53 -5.00
N ASP A 73 5.04 13.85 -6.16
CA ASP A 73 5.56 14.88 -7.06
C ASP A 73 5.27 16.30 -6.57
N GLY A 74 5.60 17.31 -7.38
CA GLY A 74 5.31 18.71 -7.07
C GLY A 74 3.82 19.06 -7.05
N ASP A 75 2.97 18.24 -7.67
CA ASP A 75 1.52 18.39 -7.73
C ASP A 75 0.80 17.56 -6.64
N GLY A 76 1.57 16.89 -5.77
CA GLY A 76 1.04 16.05 -4.69
C GLY A 76 0.56 14.67 -5.14
N ARG A 77 0.86 14.23 -6.37
CA ARG A 77 0.51 12.88 -6.84
C ARG A 77 1.55 11.87 -6.35
N ILE A 78 1.09 10.67 -5.98
CA ILE A 78 1.98 9.57 -5.57
C ILE A 78 2.87 9.17 -6.76
N GLN A 79 4.19 9.22 -6.55
CA GLN A 79 5.19 8.79 -7.53
C GLN A 79 5.73 7.40 -7.22
N THR A 80 5.96 7.10 -5.94
CA THR A 80 6.56 5.84 -5.52
C THR A 80 5.95 5.40 -4.20
N VAL A 81 5.68 4.11 -4.08
CA VAL A 81 5.31 3.42 -2.84
C VAL A 81 6.27 2.26 -2.62
N LEU A 82 6.83 2.17 -1.42
CA LEU A 82 7.72 1.10 -0.97
C LEU A 82 7.08 0.44 0.24
N GLY A 83 6.63 -0.80 0.08
CA GLY A 83 5.92 -1.57 1.08
C GLY A 83 6.78 -2.65 1.74
N PHE A 84 6.42 -2.96 2.98
CA PHE A 84 6.98 -4.02 3.80
C PHE A 84 5.84 -4.76 4.52
N LEU A 85 6.07 -6.02 4.88
CA LEU A 85 5.12 -6.81 5.66
C LEU A 85 5.73 -7.11 7.02
N ASP A 86 5.06 -6.65 8.08
CA ASP A 86 5.47 -6.85 9.47
C ASP A 86 4.85 -8.14 10.07
N GLN A 87 3.64 -8.49 9.61
CA GLN A 87 2.93 -9.70 10.00
C GLN A 87 2.20 -10.30 8.81
N VAL A 88 2.37 -11.60 8.60
CA VAL A 88 1.60 -12.42 7.64
C VAL A 88 1.19 -13.74 8.30
N PRO A 89 0.03 -14.33 7.93
CA PRO A 89 -0.32 -15.69 8.36
C PRO A 89 0.75 -16.70 7.96
N ALA A 90 1.04 -17.66 8.86
CA ALA A 90 1.98 -18.76 8.62
C ALA A 90 1.40 -19.87 7.72
#